data_AF-A0AA96TV28-F1
#
_entry.id   AF-A0AA96TV28-F1
#
_cell.length_a   1.000
_cell.length_b   1.000
_cell.length_c   1.000
_cell.angle_alpha   90.00
_cell.angle_beta   90.00
_cell.angle_gamma   90.00
#
_symmetry.space_group_name_H-M   'P 1'
#
loop_
_entity.id
_entity.type
_entity.pdbx_description
1 polymer ?
#
loop_
_entity_poly.entity_id
_entity_poly.type
_entity_poly.pdbx_seq_one_letter_code
_entity_poly.pdbx_strand_id
1 'polypeptide(L)'
;MFRELDESLRADLAALGHVIESGEDELVATVARSEVPLLLAAMKALLDQHRPDKNGQCPTCRDRRFWRLHHWRRPNVPCRAFLAARLAWTVPDDVGDRHSVDRHVPAA
;
A
#
# COMPACT_ATOMS: atom_id res chain seq x y z
N MET A 1 16.33 3.82 -14.76
CA MET A 1 14.96 4.35 -14.94
C MET A 1 13.88 3.61 -14.14
N PHE A 2 13.38 2.42 -14.53
CA PHE A 2 12.30 1.76 -13.75
C PHE A 2 12.69 1.42 -12.31
N ARG A 3 13.95 1.04 -12.08
CA ARG A 3 14.49 0.80 -10.74
C ARG A 3 14.52 2.07 -9.89
N GLU A 4 15.02 3.17 -10.45
CA GLU A 4 15.02 4.48 -9.76
C GLU A 4 13.61 4.94 -9.39
N LEU A 5 12.62 4.72 -10.28
CA LEU A 5 11.22 5.03 -9.99
C LEU A 5 10.65 4.17 -8.84
N ASP A 6 10.95 2.86 -8.81
CA ASP A 6 10.53 1.97 -7.72
C ASP A 6 11.20 2.37 -6.39
N GLU A 7 12.50 2.64 -6.41
CA GLU A 7 13.27 3.07 -5.24
C GLU A 7 12.75 4.40 -4.68
N SER A 8 12.53 5.40 -5.56
CA SER A 8 11.99 6.71 -5.16
C SER A 8 10.61 6.57 -4.54
N LEU A 9 9.69 5.86 -5.19
CA LEU A 9 8.32 5.68 -4.68
C LEU A 9 8.32 4.96 -3.31
N ARG A 10 9.18 3.96 -3.13
CA ARG A 10 9.33 3.26 -1.85
C ARG A 10 9.90 4.15 -0.76
N ALA A 11 10.88 4.99 -1.10
CA ALA A 11 11.45 5.95 -0.18
C ALA A 11 10.41 6.97 0.28
N ASP A 12 9.61 7.51 -0.64
CA ASP A 12 8.54 8.47 -0.33
C ASP A 12 7.49 7.86 0.62
N LEU A 13 7.05 6.63 0.35
CA LEU A 13 6.11 5.92 1.21
C LEU A 13 6.68 5.61 2.60
N ALA A 14 7.96 5.23 2.68
CA ALA A 14 8.64 4.97 3.95
C ALA A 14 8.80 6.24 4.79
N ALA A 15 9.13 7.37 4.15
CA ALA A 15 9.24 8.66 4.82
C ALA A 15 7.88 9.09 5.40
N LEU A 16 6.79 8.92 4.64
CA LEU A 16 5.44 9.21 5.12
C LEU A 16 5.05 8.33 6.32
N GLY A 17 5.36 7.03 6.26
CA GLY A 17 5.15 6.10 7.37
C GLY A 17 5.90 6.53 8.63
N HIS A 18 7.17 6.92 8.49
CA HIS A 18 7.99 7.36 9.62
C HIS A 18 7.43 8.61 10.30
N VAL A 19 6.94 9.58 9.53
CA VAL A 19 6.30 10.79 10.09
C VAL A 19 5.05 10.42 10.86
N ILE A 20 4.19 9.56 10.32
CA ILE A 20 2.94 9.15 10.98
C ILE A 20 3.22 8.36 12.27
N GLU A 21 4.25 7.52 12.29
CA GLU A 21 4.58 6.66 13.45
C GLU A 21 5.27 7.40 14.59
N SER A 22 6.08 8.42 14.29
CA SER A 22 7.01 9.01 15.27
C SER A 22 7.04 10.54 15.31
N GLY A 23 6.31 11.21 14.44
CA GLY A 23 6.24 12.67 14.38
C GLY A 23 5.39 13.26 15.50
N GLU A 24 5.68 14.52 15.84
CA GLU A 24 4.83 15.32 16.71
C GLU A 24 3.46 15.58 16.05
N ASP A 25 2.38 15.64 16.83
CA ASP A 25 1.00 15.73 16.35
C ASP A 25 0.77 16.86 15.31
N GLU A 26 1.41 18.02 15.50
CA GLU A 26 1.29 19.16 14.58
C GLU A 26 1.95 18.89 13.22
N LEU A 27 3.12 18.25 13.24
CA LEU A 27 3.83 17.82 12.04
C LEU A 27 3.04 16.72 11.32
N VAL A 28 2.54 15.73 12.06
CA VAL A 28 1.69 14.65 11.52
C VAL A 28 0.45 15.25 10.87
N ALA A 29 -0.24 16.18 11.52
CA ALA A 29 -1.44 16.81 10.96
C ALA A 29 -1.14 17.66 9.71
N THR A 30 0.04 18.26 9.62
CA THR A 30 0.47 19.02 8.45
C THR A 30 0.77 18.10 7.28
N VAL A 31 1.58 17.07 7.51
CA VAL A 31 1.96 16.07 6.52
C VAL A 31 0.75 15.26 6.06
N ALA A 32 -0.15 14.87 6.97
CA ALA A 32 -1.38 14.18 6.60
C ALA A 32 -2.23 15.02 5.63
N ARG A 33 -2.32 16.34 5.84
CA ARG A 33 -3.10 17.22 4.95
C ARG A 33 -2.48 17.38 3.57
N SER A 34 -1.16 17.35 3.43
CA SER A 34 -0.48 17.46 2.12
C SER A 34 -0.35 16.11 1.40
N GLU A 35 0.02 15.04 2.11
CA GLU A 35 0.45 13.77 1.52
C GLU A 35 -0.69 12.77 1.34
N VAL A 36 -1.67 12.72 2.25
CA VAL A 36 -2.80 11.77 2.13
C VAL A 36 -3.60 11.99 0.84
N PRO A 37 -3.88 13.22 0.37
CA PRO A 37 -4.52 13.43 -0.93
C PRO A 37 -3.72 12.83 -2.10
N LEU A 38 -2.39 12.94 -2.06
CA LEU A 38 -1.51 12.39 -3.10
C LEU A 38 -1.52 10.86 -3.08
N LEU A 39 -1.42 10.27 -1.89
CA LEU A 39 -1.54 8.82 -1.70
C LEU A 39 -2.88 8.29 -2.20
N LEU A 40 -3.98 9.00 -1.88
CA LEU A 40 -5.32 8.64 -2.34
C LEU A 40 -5.43 8.74 -3.87
N ALA A 41 -4.84 9.76 -4.48
CA ALA A 41 -4.81 9.90 -5.94
C ALA A 41 -4.01 8.77 -6.61
N ALA A 42 -2.84 8.42 -6.07
CA ALA A 42 -2.01 7.31 -6.56
C ALA A 42 -2.73 5.97 -6.43
N MET A 43 -3.37 5.70 -5.29
CA MET A 43 -4.16 4.49 -5.07
C MET A 43 -5.35 4.40 -6.03
N LYS A 44 -6.09 5.50 -6.23
CA LYS A 44 -7.18 5.56 -7.22
C LYS A 44 -6.67 5.25 -8.63
N ALA A 45 -5.59 5.90 -9.05
CA ALA A 45 -5.00 5.67 -10.37
C ALA A 45 -4.56 4.20 -10.57
N LEU A 46 -3.99 3.58 -9.53
CA LEU A 46 -3.61 2.16 -9.56
C LEU A 46 -4.85 1.25 -9.66
N LEU A 47 -5.87 1.50 -8.85
CA LEU A 47 -7.10 0.69 -8.82
C LEU A 47 -7.92 0.85 -10.10
N ASP A 48 -7.95 2.04 -10.70
CA ASP A 48 -8.64 2.28 -11.97
C ASP A 48 -8.00 1.47 -13.11
N GLN A 49 -6.68 1.39 -13.15
CA GLN A 49 -5.96 0.50 -14.08
C GLN A 49 -6.25 -0.99 -13.84
N HIS A 50 -6.67 -1.34 -12.63
CA HIS A 50 -6.90 -2.71 -12.18
C HIS A 50 -8.37 -3.02 -11.89
N ARG A 51 -9.31 -2.21 -12.41
CA ARG A 51 -10.75 -2.37 -12.16
C ARG A 51 -11.23 -3.78 -12.55
N PRO A 52 -11.68 -4.59 -11.57
CA PRO A 52 -12.21 -5.93 -11.85
C PRO A 52 -13.57 -5.87 -12.55
N ASP A 53 -13.82 -6.83 -13.43
CA ASP A 53 -15.13 -7.11 -13.99
C ASP A 53 -15.98 -7.98 -13.06
N LYS A 54 -17.16 -8.40 -13.52
CA LYS A 54 -18.08 -9.27 -12.77
C LYS A 54 -17.48 -10.63 -12.36
N ASN A 55 -16.40 -11.06 -13.01
CA ASN A 55 -15.69 -12.29 -12.70
C ASN A 55 -14.43 -12.03 -11.85
N GLY A 56 -14.23 -10.80 -11.39
CA GLY A 56 -13.05 -10.38 -10.63
C GLY A 56 -11.80 -10.14 -11.49
N GLN A 57 -11.91 -10.10 -12.82
CA GLN A 57 -10.77 -10.00 -13.73
C GLN A 57 -10.57 -8.56 -14.23
N CYS A 58 -9.32 -8.10 -14.32
CA CYS A 58 -9.01 -6.77 -14.88
C CYS A 58 -8.29 -6.88 -16.24
N PRO A 59 -8.47 -5.93 -17.16
CA PRO A 59 -7.84 -5.95 -18.50
C PRO A 59 -6.31 -5.98 -18.42
N THR A 60 -5.71 -5.24 -17.49
CA THR A 60 -4.25 -5.16 -17.29
C THR A 60 -3.62 -6.51 -16.93
N CYS A 61 -4.29 -7.31 -16.09
CA CYS A 61 -3.81 -8.66 -15.77
C CYS A 61 -4.09 -9.66 -16.90
N ARG A 62 -5.13 -9.43 -17.71
CA ARG A 62 -5.53 -10.26 -18.84
C ARG A 62 -4.60 -10.11 -20.05
N ASP A 63 -4.14 -8.89 -20.34
CA ASP A 63 -3.40 -8.56 -21.58
C ASP A 63 -1.89 -8.88 -21.54
N ARG A 64 -1.33 -9.19 -20.36
CA ARG A 64 0.08 -9.57 -20.24
C ARG A 64 0.39 -10.74 -21.18
N ARG A 65 1.34 -10.55 -22.12
CA ARG A 65 1.62 -11.39 -23.32
C ARG A 65 1.81 -12.89 -23.06
N PHE A 66 2.27 -13.30 -21.89
CA PHE A 66 2.34 -14.70 -21.45
C PHE A 66 0.94 -15.36 -21.35
N TRP A 67 -0.07 -14.51 -21.24
CA TRP A 67 -1.52 -14.69 -21.23
C TRP A 67 -2.12 -15.53 -22.36
N ARG A 68 -1.69 -15.21 -23.58
CA ARG A 68 -2.34 -15.66 -24.81
C ARG A 68 -2.04 -17.11 -25.16
N LEU A 69 -0.89 -17.62 -24.73
CA LEU A 69 -0.40 -18.97 -25.05
C LEU A 69 -1.04 -20.07 -24.19
N HIS A 70 -1.63 -19.74 -23.04
CA HIS A 70 -2.16 -20.71 -22.07
C HIS A 70 -3.61 -20.43 -21.64
N HIS A 71 -4.43 -19.87 -22.53
CA HIS A 71 -5.82 -19.48 -22.22
C HIS A 71 -6.74 -20.65 -21.85
N TRP A 72 -6.46 -21.88 -22.33
CA TRP A 72 -7.25 -23.10 -22.10
C TRP A 72 -7.07 -23.76 -20.72
N ARG A 73 -6.12 -23.30 -19.90
CA ARG A 73 -5.78 -23.91 -18.59
C ARG A 73 -5.94 -22.96 -17.40
N ARG A 74 -6.83 -21.98 -17.48
CA ARG A 74 -6.95 -20.99 -16.40
C ARG A 74 -8.03 -21.31 -15.38
N PRO A 75 -7.68 -21.41 -14.08
CA PRO A 75 -8.63 -21.10 -13.02
C PRO A 75 -9.00 -19.61 -13.09
N ASN A 76 -10.27 -19.29 -12.82
CA ASN A 76 -10.77 -17.92 -12.68
C ASN A 76 -10.10 -17.24 -11.47
N VAL A 77 -8.94 -16.63 -11.69
CA VAL A 77 -8.21 -15.92 -10.64
C VAL A 77 -8.58 -14.44 -10.61
N PRO A 78 -8.89 -13.87 -9.43
CA PRO A 78 -9.20 -12.45 -9.31
C PRO A 78 -7.98 -11.58 -9.60
N CYS A 79 -8.19 -10.30 -9.88
CA CYS A 79 -7.15 -9.30 -10.06
C CYS A 79 -6.21 -9.27 -8.86
N ARG A 80 -4.94 -9.64 -9.06
CA ARG A 80 -3.95 -9.74 -7.98
C ARG A 80 -3.68 -8.39 -7.31
N ALA A 81 -3.61 -7.31 -8.08
CA ALA A 81 -3.37 -5.97 -7.54
C ALA A 81 -4.53 -5.49 -6.68
N PHE A 82 -5.77 -5.65 -7.18
CA PHE A 82 -6.97 -5.28 -6.43
C PHE A 82 -7.12 -6.13 -5.15
N LEU A 83 -6.90 -7.44 -5.25
CA LEU A 83 -6.95 -8.32 -4.09
C LEU A 83 -5.89 -7.95 -3.05
N ALA A 84 -4.65 -7.70 -3.48
CA ALA A 84 -3.57 -7.28 -2.58
C ALA A 84 -3.91 -5.97 -1.86
N ALA A 85 -4.39 -4.96 -2.59
CA ALA A 85 -4.82 -3.69 -2.01
C ALA A 85 -5.97 -3.88 -1.01
N ARG A 86 -6.98 -4.71 -1.35
CA ARG A 86 -8.11 -4.99 -0.45
C ARG A 86 -7.68 -5.69 0.83
N LEU A 87 -6.78 -6.67 0.73
CA LEU A 87 -6.26 -7.38 1.89
C LEU A 87 -5.47 -6.43 2.78
N ALA A 88 -4.54 -5.66 2.21
CA ALA A 88 -3.74 -4.67 2.96
C ALA A 88 -4.60 -3.62 3.67
N TRP A 89 -5.73 -3.21 3.06
CA TRP A 89 -6.68 -2.28 3.68
C TRP A 89 -7.43 -2.86 4.89
N THR A 90 -7.57 -4.19 4.97
CA THR A 90 -8.39 -4.85 6.01
C THR A 90 -7.58 -5.50 7.12
N VAL A 91 -6.25 -5.58 6.98
CA VAL A 91 -5.38 -6.06 8.06
C VAL A 91 -5.26 -4.92 9.08
N PRO A 92 -5.64 -5.14 10.36
CA PRO A 92 -5.38 -4.16 11.41
C PRO A 92 -3.87 -3.95 11.54
N ASP A 93 -3.44 -2.69 11.62
CA ASP A 93 -2.06 -2.36 11.95
C ASP A 93 -1.74 -2.91 13.35
N ASP A 94 -0.93 -3.98 13.42
CA ASP A 94 -0.29 -4.47 14.66
C ASP A 94 0.83 -3.51 15.13
N VAL A 95 0.60 -2.20 14.98
CA VAL A 95 1.56 -1.13 15.25
C VAL A 95 1.13 -0.45 16.55
N GLY A 96 1.41 -1.10 17.69
CA GLY A 96 1.03 -0.53 18.98
C GLY A 96 1.58 -1.17 20.27
N ASP A 97 2.36 -2.25 20.23
CA ASP A 97 2.69 -2.99 21.47
C ASP A 97 4.20 -3.14 21.77
N ARG A 98 5.03 -2.15 21.40
CA ARG A 98 6.49 -2.23 21.66
C ARG A 98 7.14 -1.08 22.43
N HIS A 99 6.37 -0.10 22.92
CA HIS A 99 6.93 1.04 23.67
C HIS A 99 6.21 1.31 25.00
N SER A 100 6.11 0.27 25.85
CA SER A 100 5.86 0.47 27.29
C SER A 100 6.76 -0.44 28.13
N VAL A 101 8.07 -0.25 27.99
CA VAL A 101 9.02 -0.57 29.06
C VAL A 101 9.80 0.71 29.36
N ASP A 102 9.09 1.71 29.89
CA ASP A 102 9.75 2.83 30.55
C ASP A 102 9.94 2.53 32.04
N ARG A 103 11.01 3.11 32.53
CA ARG A 103 11.75 2.85 33.75
C ARG A 103 10.90 2.94 35.01
N HIS A 104 11.16 2.02 35.93
CA HIS A 104 11.12 2.35 37.36
C HIS A 104 12.56 2.40 37.87
N VAL A 105 13.10 3.61 37.98
CA VAL A 105 14.21 3.92 38.88
C VAL A 105 13.61 4.69 40.05
N PRO A 106 13.60 4.15 41.28
CA PRO A 106 13.56 4.96 42.46
C PRO A 106 14.98 5.15 43.01
N ALA A 107 15.27 6.40 43.35
CA ALA A 107 16.46 6.83 44.05
C ALA A 107 16.41 6.44 45.53
N ALA A 108 17.52 5.94 46.07
CA ALA A 108 18.04 6.16 47.43
C ALA A 108 19.44 5.54 47.55
#